data_AF-A0A1Y1JI91-F1
#
_entry.id   AF-A0A1Y1JI91-F1
#
_cell.length_a   1.000
_cell.length_b   1.000
_cell.length_c   1.000
_cell.angle_alpha   90.00
_cell.angle_beta   90.00
_cell.angle_gamma   90.00
#
_symmetry.space_group_name_H-M   'P 1'
#
loop_
_entity.id
_entity.type
_entity.pdbx_description
1 polymer ?
#
loop_
_entity_poly.entity_id
_entity_poly.type
_entity_poly.pdbx_seq_one_letter_code
_entity_poly.pdbx_strand_id
1 'polypeptide(L)'
;MIKNKGMKKQDISKLKKTTGARNKKKTTPSKNISNEKKNDIPPTILRWIDLLKNLKLKQLKKNIDDEIRNHEVNKNINDKLLFFLNDELEEETIFDKIEEMKNGKLSMLVEIHKENMTNLQKRFEEDINKLFNHFEEDREILLRNRNTIIHNINMFYKQIEQKQQMTKMNLQKEEFEMMDEIYKNYIAERYICNHKFEKFKEEDDIKFNSLINANKKILNEASENYNSVIDKYEKNKKNMLSKEKEVHELELKIDNWKLKLENEIKIYEIQIERLRNEKTQLLNHIRAIKMILQKLKYNDKQRLIDITVNSSKCINMLEENLVLANKLINANNMCRRYETEREKIVSSLEVTHLENEANPLQVEQEEELMICMQKKNEDRAKLLENFFRRKNKAILDIILLKKELHILKRKNKEYNEIIDDMDNKLNLNKKVNFKEGDFVIRSAL
;
A
#
# COMPACT_ATOMS: atom_id res chain seq x y z
N MET A 1 28.64 30.27 50.27
CA MET A 1 28.06 30.50 51.61
C MET A 1 26.69 29.83 51.64
N ILE A 2 26.49 28.78 52.45
CA ILE A 2 25.80 28.84 53.77
C ILE A 2 24.31 29.18 53.56
N LYS A 3 23.28 28.52 54.08
CA LYS A 3 22.96 27.35 54.93
C LYS A 3 21.42 27.25 54.73
N ASN A 4 20.82 26.10 54.49
CA ASN A 4 20.45 25.09 55.47
C ASN A 4 19.38 25.54 56.50
N LYS A 5 18.36 24.68 56.66
CA LYS A 5 17.39 24.51 57.78
C LYS A 5 16.13 25.38 57.76
N GLY A 6 14.95 24.87 58.12
CA GLY A 6 14.57 23.57 58.69
C GLY A 6 13.03 23.39 58.62
N MET A 7 12.55 22.15 58.48
CA MET A 7 12.05 21.27 59.57
C MET A 7 10.74 21.79 60.22
N LYS A 8 9.65 21.01 60.39
CA LYS A 8 9.49 19.72 61.10
C LYS A 8 8.11 19.12 60.74
N LYS A 9 8.01 17.83 60.36
CA LYS A 9 7.75 16.60 61.18
C LYS A 9 6.31 16.42 61.65
N GLN A 10 5.74 15.25 61.32
CA GLN A 10 5.66 14.05 62.18
C GLN A 10 5.41 12.85 61.23
N ASP A 11 6.32 11.88 61.10
CA ASP A 11 6.65 10.76 62.02
C ASP A 11 5.40 9.90 62.34
N ILE A 12 5.34 8.57 62.34
CA ILE A 12 6.21 7.38 62.20
C ILE A 12 5.17 6.22 62.16
N SER A 13 5.25 5.11 61.42
CA SER A 13 6.08 3.93 61.71
C SER A 13 5.75 2.82 60.70
N LYS A 14 6.74 2.20 60.04
CA LYS A 14 7.38 0.91 60.41
C LYS A 14 6.53 -0.32 59.99
N LEU A 15 7.05 -1.39 59.39
CA LEU A 15 8.41 -1.92 59.41
C LEU A 15 8.63 -2.92 58.24
N LYS A 16 9.78 -2.76 57.57
CA LYS A 16 10.80 -3.73 57.07
C LYS A 16 10.40 -5.04 56.37
N LYS A 17 10.84 -5.32 55.14
CA LYS A 17 12.22 -5.47 54.56
C LYS A 17 12.83 -6.89 54.77
N THR A 18 13.02 -7.64 53.67
CA THR A 18 14.31 -8.02 53.00
C THR A 18 15.10 -9.11 53.73
N THR A 19 15.87 -10.04 53.16
CA THR A 19 16.39 -10.36 51.82
C THR A 19 17.30 -11.58 52.04
N GLY A 20 17.56 -12.37 50.99
CA GLY A 20 18.95 -12.75 50.69
C GLY A 20 19.37 -14.22 50.78
N ALA A 21 19.71 -14.73 49.60
CA ALA A 21 20.96 -15.43 49.25
C ALA A 21 21.17 -16.94 49.53
N ARG A 22 21.33 -17.65 48.39
CA ARG A 22 22.30 -18.72 48.02
C ARG A 22 22.62 -19.83 49.03
N ASN A 23 22.51 -21.09 48.59
CA ASN A 23 23.70 -21.96 48.39
C ASN A 23 23.40 -23.31 47.71
N LYS A 24 24.44 -23.83 47.03
CA LYS A 24 24.60 -25.13 46.36
C LYS A 24 24.56 -26.32 47.33
N LYS A 25 24.12 -27.51 46.88
CA LYS A 25 24.94 -28.76 46.79
C LYS A 25 24.12 -30.02 46.42
N LYS A 26 24.83 -30.89 45.68
CA LYS A 26 24.66 -32.32 45.35
C LYS A 26 23.93 -33.19 46.40
N THR A 27 23.17 -34.20 45.93
CA THR A 27 23.41 -35.66 46.12
C THR A 27 22.24 -36.51 45.57
N THR A 28 22.53 -37.50 44.74
CA THR A 28 21.78 -38.78 44.60
C THR A 28 22.29 -39.76 45.68
N PRO A 29 21.79 -41.02 45.77
CA PRO A 29 20.44 -41.51 46.04
C PRO A 29 20.43 -42.45 47.27
N SER A 30 19.28 -42.66 47.94
CA SER A 30 19.15 -43.78 48.88
C SER A 30 17.85 -44.54 48.68
N LYS A 31 17.99 -45.79 48.22
CA LYS A 31 17.01 -46.86 48.41
C LYS A 31 16.81 -47.06 49.92
N ASN A 32 15.56 -47.16 50.36
CA ASN A 32 15.20 -48.10 51.42
C ASN A 32 13.79 -48.63 51.18
N ILE A 33 13.73 -49.94 51.30
CA ILE A 33 12.60 -50.83 51.11
C ILE A 33 11.77 -50.82 52.39
N SER A 34 10.46 -50.69 52.27
CA SER A 34 9.52 -51.21 53.26
C SER A 34 8.28 -51.72 52.53
N ASN A 35 8.21 -53.05 52.45
CA ASN A 35 6.99 -53.79 52.14
C ASN A 35 5.90 -53.39 53.14
N GLU A 36 4.88 -52.68 52.67
CA GLU A 36 3.59 -52.63 53.34
C GLU A 36 2.51 -52.99 52.32
N LYS A 37 2.01 -54.22 52.51
CA LYS A 37 0.63 -54.65 52.34
C LYS A 37 -0.09 -54.10 51.10
N LYS A 38 -0.36 -55.03 50.17
CA LYS A 38 -1.53 -55.02 49.31
C LYS A 38 -2.78 -54.74 50.16
N ASN A 39 -3.08 -53.47 50.36
CA ASN A 39 -4.40 -53.02 50.68
C ASN A 39 -5.05 -52.81 49.33
N ASP A 40 -6.02 -53.65 49.00
CA ASP A 40 -6.92 -53.42 47.88
C ASP A 40 -7.56 -52.05 48.10
N ILE A 41 -6.93 -51.03 47.52
CA ILE A 41 -7.51 -49.71 47.37
C ILE A 41 -8.81 -49.99 46.61
N PRO A 42 -9.99 -49.71 47.19
CA PRO A 42 -11.26 -50.05 46.55
C PRO A 42 -11.23 -49.53 45.10
N PRO A 43 -11.78 -50.27 44.11
CA PRO A 43 -11.72 -49.91 42.70
C PRO A 43 -12.11 -48.44 42.44
N THR A 44 -12.97 -47.91 43.30
CA THR A 44 -13.37 -46.50 43.40
C THR A 44 -12.19 -45.55 43.63
N ILE A 45 -11.30 -45.78 44.60
CA ILE A 45 -10.16 -44.89 44.88
C ILE A 45 -9.09 -44.97 43.77
N LEU A 46 -8.85 -46.15 43.17
CA LEU A 46 -8.01 -46.25 41.97
C LEU A 46 -8.60 -45.46 40.80
N ARG A 47 -9.92 -45.55 40.59
CA ARG A 47 -10.65 -44.76 39.59
C ARG A 47 -10.63 -43.26 39.88
N TRP A 48 -10.64 -42.85 41.16
CA TRP A 48 -10.45 -41.45 41.57
C TRP A 48 -9.03 -40.96 41.34
N ILE A 49 -8.01 -41.79 41.61
CA ILE A 49 -6.61 -41.47 41.31
C ILE A 49 -6.42 -41.30 39.80
N ASP A 50 -6.98 -42.18 38.98
CA ASP A 50 -6.91 -42.04 37.52
C ASP A 50 -7.69 -40.84 37.00
N LEU A 51 -8.86 -40.53 37.58
CA LEU A 51 -9.59 -39.29 37.29
C LEU A 51 -8.78 -38.05 37.66
N LEU A 52 -8.16 -38.02 38.84
CA LEU A 52 -7.33 -36.90 39.29
C LEU A 52 -6.06 -36.76 38.46
N LYS A 53 -5.41 -37.86 38.08
CA LYS A 53 -4.29 -37.87 37.12
C LYS A 53 -4.73 -37.33 35.76
N ASN A 54 -5.88 -37.76 35.25
CA ASN A 54 -6.42 -37.27 33.98
C ASN A 54 -6.81 -35.80 34.04
N LEU A 55 -7.37 -35.32 35.15
CA LEU A 55 -7.65 -33.89 35.37
C LEU A 55 -6.35 -33.08 35.47
N LYS A 56 -5.33 -33.60 36.17
CA LYS A 56 -4.02 -32.94 36.25
C LYS A 56 -3.32 -32.93 34.90
N LEU A 57 -3.41 -34.01 34.12
CA LEU A 57 -2.91 -34.08 32.75
C LEU A 57 -3.63 -33.11 31.83
N LYS A 58 -4.96 -32.97 31.93
CA LYS A 58 -5.72 -31.96 31.18
C LYS A 58 -5.33 -30.54 31.59
N GLN A 59 -5.14 -30.28 32.87
CA GLN A 59 -4.67 -28.99 33.38
C GLN A 59 -3.26 -28.68 32.87
N LEU A 60 -2.35 -29.64 32.92
CA LEU A 60 -0.98 -29.48 32.42
C LEU A 60 -0.95 -29.29 30.91
N LYS A 61 -1.75 -30.03 30.14
CA LYS A 61 -1.91 -29.82 28.69
C LYS A 61 -2.42 -28.42 28.39
N LYS A 62 -3.47 -27.98 29.09
CA LYS A 62 -3.99 -26.61 28.94
C LYS A 62 -2.94 -25.56 29.28
N ASN A 63 -2.19 -25.74 30.37
CA ASN A 63 -1.09 -24.83 30.72
C ASN A 63 0.01 -24.82 29.65
N ILE A 64 0.38 -25.98 29.08
CA ILE A 64 1.35 -26.06 27.99
C ILE A 64 0.80 -25.34 26.74
N ASP A 65 -0.47 -25.55 26.38
CA ASP A 65 -1.11 -24.89 25.25
C ASP A 65 -1.20 -23.36 25.47
N ASP A 66 -1.45 -22.92 26.71
CA ASP A 66 -1.44 -21.50 27.10
C ASP A 66 -0.02 -20.90 27.00
N GLU A 67 1.01 -21.62 27.45
CA GLU A 67 2.42 -21.21 27.32
C GLU A 67 2.88 -21.19 25.86
N ILE A 68 2.47 -22.16 25.03
CA ILE A 68 2.76 -22.17 23.59
C ILE A 68 2.13 -20.95 22.93
N ARG A 69 0.86 -20.66 23.22
CA ARG A 69 0.18 -19.46 22.68
C ARG A 69 0.84 -18.16 23.14
N ASN A 70 1.22 -18.07 24.41
CA ASN A 70 1.96 -16.91 24.92
C ASN A 70 3.32 -16.76 24.25
N HIS A 71 4.04 -17.87 24.03
CA HIS A 71 5.31 -17.87 23.32
C HIS A 71 5.14 -17.44 21.85
N GLU A 72 4.10 -17.92 21.15
CA GLU A 72 3.77 -17.49 19.78
C GLU A 72 3.42 -16.01 19.71
N VAL A 73 2.62 -15.50 20.66
CA VAL A 73 2.30 -14.07 20.75
C VAL A 73 3.54 -13.24 21.01
N ASN A 74 4.40 -13.65 21.96
CA ASN A 74 5.66 -12.96 22.25
C ASN A 74 6.63 -13.00 21.06
N LYS A 75 6.71 -14.13 20.35
CA LYS A 75 7.48 -14.24 19.12
C LYS A 75 6.98 -13.25 18.08
N ASN A 76 5.66 -13.17 17.85
CA ASN A 76 5.07 -12.22 16.89
C ASN A 76 5.29 -10.76 17.30
N ILE A 77 5.28 -10.44 18.60
CA ILE A 77 5.58 -9.10 19.11
C ILE A 77 7.06 -8.77 18.85
N ASN A 78 7.97 -9.69 19.14
CA ASN A 78 9.40 -9.52 18.89
C ASN A 78 9.71 -9.40 17.40
N ASP A 79 9.07 -10.20 16.55
CA ASP A 79 9.21 -10.13 15.09
C ASP A 79 8.74 -8.77 14.57
N LYS A 80 7.61 -8.23 15.08
CA LYS A 80 7.16 -6.87 14.74
C LYS A 80 8.12 -5.79 15.24
N LEU A 81 8.63 -5.91 16.46
CA LEU A 81 9.62 -4.98 16.99
C LEU A 81 10.89 -4.99 16.15
N LEU A 82 11.33 -6.17 15.68
CA LEU A 82 12.47 -6.32 14.78
C LEU A 82 12.21 -5.64 13.43
N PHE A 83 11.00 -5.76 12.87
CA PHE A 83 10.62 -5.00 11.67
C PHE A 83 10.67 -3.49 11.90
N PHE A 84 10.12 -2.99 13.01
CA PHE A 84 10.20 -1.55 13.33
C PHE A 84 11.65 -1.07 13.47
N LEU A 85 12.50 -1.81 14.17
CA LEU A 85 13.93 -1.50 14.30
C LEU A 85 14.64 -1.54 12.95
N ASN A 86 14.26 -2.47 12.06
CA ASN A 86 14.84 -2.55 10.72
C ASN A 86 14.38 -1.39 9.84
N ASP A 87 13.12 -0.98 9.93
CA ASP A 87 12.59 0.20 9.24
C ASP A 87 13.30 1.48 9.71
N GLU A 88 13.52 1.64 11.02
CA GLU A 88 14.29 2.76 11.58
C GLU A 88 15.75 2.77 11.08
N LEU A 89 16.40 1.61 11.01
CA LEU A 89 17.75 1.49 10.44
C LEU A 89 17.79 1.82 8.95
N GLU A 90 16.77 1.41 8.18
CA GLU A 90 16.66 1.77 6.77
C GLU A 90 16.47 3.28 6.60
N GLU A 91 15.66 3.93 7.44
CA GLU A 91 15.53 5.40 7.46
C GLU A 91 16.87 6.08 7.76
N GLU A 92 17.61 5.65 8.79
CA GLU A 92 18.95 6.18 9.09
C GLU A 92 19.91 6.03 7.90
N THR A 93 19.93 4.86 7.25
CA THR A 93 20.81 4.66 6.08
C THR A 93 20.42 5.54 4.89
N ILE A 94 19.13 5.89 4.75
CA ILE A 94 18.66 6.84 3.74
C ILE A 94 19.11 8.26 4.12
N PHE A 95 19.02 8.64 5.39
CA PHE A 95 19.51 9.94 5.86
C PHE A 95 21.01 10.10 5.65
N ASP A 96 21.81 9.08 5.97
CA ASP A 96 23.25 9.07 5.73
C ASP A 96 23.57 9.25 4.24
N LYS A 97 22.88 8.51 3.35
CA LYS A 97 23.04 8.68 1.90
C LYS A 97 22.66 10.08 1.41
N ILE A 98 21.61 10.68 1.99
CA ILE A 98 21.21 12.06 1.66
C ILE A 98 22.29 13.04 2.12
N GLU A 99 22.85 12.84 3.32
CA GLU A 99 23.91 13.69 3.86
C GLU A 99 25.20 13.55 3.05
N GLU A 100 25.59 12.34 2.65
CA GLU A 100 26.70 12.10 1.72
C GLU A 100 26.49 12.80 0.38
N MET A 101 25.31 12.67 -0.23
CA MET A 101 24.99 13.36 -1.49
C MET A 101 25.00 14.88 -1.34
N LYS A 102 24.48 15.41 -0.23
CA LYS A 102 24.48 16.84 0.08
C LYS A 102 25.92 17.34 0.27
N ASN A 103 26.73 16.61 1.01
CA ASN A 103 28.14 16.94 1.24
C ASN A 103 28.95 16.85 -0.06
N GLY A 104 28.67 15.88 -0.93
CA GLY A 104 29.26 15.80 -2.26
C GLY A 104 28.95 17.02 -3.12
N LYS A 105 27.68 17.45 -3.17
CA LYS A 105 27.27 18.67 -3.88
C LYS A 105 27.91 19.93 -3.28
N LEU A 106 27.98 20.02 -1.95
CA LEU A 106 28.62 21.14 -1.26
C LEU A 106 30.14 21.18 -1.56
N SER A 107 30.80 20.02 -1.59
CA SER A 107 32.23 19.92 -1.95
C SER A 107 32.47 20.39 -3.38
N MET A 108 31.64 19.94 -4.33
CA MET A 108 31.72 20.39 -5.72
C MET A 108 31.52 21.91 -5.84
N LEU A 109 30.56 22.47 -5.09
CA LEU A 109 30.34 23.92 -5.07
C LEU A 109 31.55 24.67 -4.48
N VAL A 110 32.15 24.15 -3.42
CA VAL A 110 33.38 24.71 -2.83
C VAL A 110 34.54 24.65 -3.82
N GLU A 111 34.68 23.57 -4.58
CA GLU A 111 35.69 23.44 -5.63
C GLU A 111 35.50 24.48 -6.74
N ILE A 112 34.27 24.64 -7.24
CA ILE A 112 33.95 25.67 -8.25
C ILE A 112 34.25 27.07 -7.71
N HIS A 113 33.91 27.37 -6.45
CA HIS A 113 34.21 28.68 -5.86
C HIS A 113 35.70 28.90 -5.64
N LYS A 114 36.45 27.86 -5.24
CA LYS A 114 37.91 27.93 -5.15
C LYS A 114 38.52 28.20 -6.52
N GLU A 115 38.11 27.45 -7.54
CA GLU A 115 38.57 27.66 -8.91
C GLU A 115 38.27 29.08 -9.39
N ASN A 116 37.04 29.57 -9.19
CA ASN A 116 36.66 30.94 -9.52
C ASN A 116 37.51 31.98 -8.78
N MET A 117 37.78 31.80 -7.49
CA MET A 117 38.67 32.71 -6.76
C MET A 117 40.11 32.65 -7.25
N THR A 118 40.62 31.46 -7.59
CA THR A 118 41.98 31.35 -8.16
C THR A 118 42.06 32.00 -9.54
N ASN A 119 41.03 31.86 -10.37
CA ASN A 119 40.98 32.52 -11.69
C ASN A 119 40.86 34.03 -11.56
N LEU A 120 40.05 34.51 -10.61
CA LEU A 120 39.94 35.94 -10.32
C LEU A 120 41.27 36.50 -9.79
N GLN A 121 41.93 35.78 -8.88
CA GLN A 121 43.25 36.16 -8.38
C GLN A 121 44.30 36.21 -9.51
N LYS A 122 44.34 35.21 -10.40
CA LYS A 122 45.23 35.20 -11.57
C LYS A 122 44.99 36.41 -12.47
N ARG A 123 43.73 36.74 -12.76
CA ARG A 123 43.39 37.94 -13.56
C ARG A 123 43.85 39.23 -12.88
N PHE A 124 43.65 39.34 -11.57
CA PHE A 124 44.15 40.48 -10.82
C PHE A 124 45.67 40.60 -10.85
N GLU A 125 46.39 39.48 -10.71
CA GLU A 125 47.86 39.45 -10.81
C GLU A 125 48.33 39.80 -12.23
N GLU A 126 47.66 39.30 -13.27
CA GLU A 126 47.94 39.66 -14.66
C GLU A 126 47.73 41.15 -14.93
N ASP A 127 46.65 41.74 -14.42
CA ASP A 127 46.37 43.17 -14.62
C ASP A 127 47.34 44.06 -13.82
N ILE A 128 47.75 43.63 -12.62
CA ILE A 128 48.83 44.28 -11.87
C ILE A 128 50.14 44.23 -12.66
N ASN A 129 50.49 43.07 -13.24
CA ASN A 129 51.71 42.92 -14.04
C ASN A 129 51.68 43.79 -15.30
N LYS A 130 50.54 43.89 -15.98
CA LYS A 130 50.38 44.81 -17.12
C LYS A 130 50.56 46.26 -16.70
N LEU A 131 50.00 46.66 -15.56
CA LEU A 131 50.14 48.02 -15.05
C LEU A 131 51.61 48.35 -14.72
N PHE A 132 52.33 47.40 -14.11
CA PHE A 132 53.77 47.55 -13.86
C PHE A 132 54.58 47.65 -15.16
N ASN A 133 54.30 46.80 -16.15
CA ASN A 133 54.98 46.85 -17.45
C ASN A 133 54.75 48.20 -18.15
N HIS A 134 53.50 48.71 -18.16
CA HIS A 134 53.20 50.03 -18.72
C HIS A 134 53.93 51.15 -17.96
N PHE A 135 54.01 51.06 -16.63
CA PHE A 135 54.77 52.04 -15.84
C PHE A 135 56.28 52.01 -16.18
N GLU A 136 56.87 50.83 -16.37
CA GLU A 136 58.27 50.70 -16.77
C GLU A 136 58.51 51.22 -18.20
N GLU A 137 57.61 50.92 -19.13
CA GLU A 137 57.63 51.45 -20.51
C GLU A 137 57.58 52.98 -20.51
N ASP A 138 56.65 53.57 -19.77
CA ASP A 138 56.52 55.02 -19.63
C ASP A 138 57.77 55.64 -19.00
N ARG A 139 58.33 55.00 -17.97
CA ARG A 139 59.59 55.44 -17.35
C ARG A 139 60.74 55.44 -18.35
N GLU A 140 60.87 54.39 -19.16
CA GLU A 140 61.89 54.29 -20.20
C GLU A 140 61.71 55.35 -21.30
N ILE A 141 60.48 55.63 -21.72
CA ILE A 141 60.17 56.70 -22.68
C ILE A 141 60.57 58.07 -22.11
N LEU A 142 60.22 58.35 -20.85
CA LEU A 142 60.59 59.60 -20.18
C LEU A 142 62.12 59.74 -20.04
N LEU A 143 62.83 58.67 -19.68
CA LEU A 143 64.29 58.69 -19.60
C LEU A 143 64.94 58.92 -20.98
N ARG A 144 64.44 58.26 -22.03
CA ARG A 144 64.89 58.49 -23.42
C ARG A 144 64.67 59.94 -23.83
N ASN A 145 63.49 60.49 -23.57
CA ASN A 145 63.17 61.89 -23.86
C ASN A 145 64.06 62.87 -23.09
N ARG A 146 64.34 62.59 -21.81
CA ARG A 146 65.28 63.41 -21.03
C ARG A 146 66.68 63.38 -21.64
N ASN A 147 67.16 62.20 -22.04
CA ASN A 147 68.49 62.03 -22.61
C ASN A 147 68.62 62.71 -23.98
N THR A 148 67.58 62.68 -24.82
CA THR A 148 67.58 63.41 -26.10
C THR A 148 67.58 64.92 -25.89
N ILE A 149 66.80 65.43 -24.92
CA ILE A 149 66.83 66.86 -24.56
C ILE A 149 68.23 67.27 -24.08
N ILE A 150 68.85 66.51 -23.18
CA ILE A 150 70.22 66.79 -22.70
C ILE A 150 71.22 66.77 -23.86
N HIS A 151 71.13 65.79 -24.77
CA HIS A 151 71.99 65.72 -25.94
C HIS A 151 71.84 66.95 -26.84
N ASN A 152 70.60 67.35 -27.12
CA ASN A 152 70.31 68.53 -27.95
C ASN A 152 70.88 69.80 -27.31
N ILE A 153 70.70 70.00 -26.00
CA ILE A 153 71.27 71.13 -25.26
C ILE A 153 72.81 71.14 -25.37
N ASN A 154 73.45 69.99 -25.18
CA ASN A 154 74.91 69.88 -25.32
C ASN A 154 75.39 70.19 -26.75
N MET A 155 74.62 69.78 -27.77
CA MET A 155 74.92 70.12 -29.17
C MET A 155 74.80 71.64 -29.42
N PHE A 156 73.78 72.29 -28.86
CA PHE A 156 73.65 73.75 -28.94
C PHE A 156 74.83 74.46 -28.27
N TYR A 157 75.25 74.01 -27.08
CA TYR A 157 76.43 74.59 -26.41
C TYR A 157 77.70 74.44 -27.25
N LYS A 158 77.95 73.26 -27.84
CA LYS A 158 79.09 73.05 -28.74
C LYS A 158 79.05 73.97 -29.97
N GLN A 159 77.88 74.14 -30.58
CA GLN A 159 77.72 75.04 -31.74
C GLN A 159 77.97 76.50 -31.38
N ILE A 160 77.52 76.95 -30.21
CA ILE A 160 77.76 78.32 -29.72
C ILE A 160 79.25 78.54 -29.47
N GLU A 161 79.93 77.58 -28.84
CA GLU A 161 81.37 77.65 -28.56
C GLU A 161 82.20 77.68 -29.86
N GLN A 162 81.87 76.84 -30.84
CA GLN A 162 82.48 76.87 -32.16
C GLN A 162 82.26 78.19 -32.88
N LYS A 163 81.03 78.74 -32.83
CA LYS A 163 80.72 80.04 -33.45
C LYS A 163 81.54 81.17 -32.85
N GLN A 164 81.74 81.18 -31.54
CA GLN A 164 82.57 82.16 -30.83
C GLN A 164 84.06 82.05 -31.19
N GLN A 165 84.58 80.84 -31.36
CA GLN A 165 85.96 80.63 -31.81
C GLN A 165 86.16 81.13 -33.25
N MET A 166 85.21 80.85 -34.15
CA MET A 166 85.25 81.33 -35.53
C MET A 166 85.18 82.86 -35.62
N THR A 167 84.36 83.52 -34.79
CA THR A 167 84.29 84.99 -34.79
C THR A 167 85.58 85.64 -34.32
N LYS A 168 86.27 85.07 -33.33
CA LYS A 168 87.58 85.57 -32.87
C LYS A 168 88.68 85.41 -33.92
N MET A 169 88.68 84.31 -34.66
CA MET A 169 89.65 84.04 -35.73
C MET A 169 89.41 84.94 -36.96
N ASN A 170 88.15 85.25 -37.27
CA ASN A 170 87.81 86.10 -38.41
C ASN A 170 88.17 87.58 -38.16
N LEU A 171 87.91 88.11 -36.97
CA LEU A 171 88.28 89.50 -36.63
C LEU A 171 89.80 89.76 -36.71
N GLN A 172 90.63 88.76 -36.44
CA GLN A 172 92.09 88.87 -36.57
C GLN A 172 92.58 88.79 -38.03
N LYS A 173 91.79 88.21 -38.93
CA LYS A 173 92.09 88.11 -40.36
C LYS A 173 91.57 89.33 -41.13
N GLU A 174 90.39 89.83 -40.77
CA GLU A 174 89.76 91.01 -41.37
C GLU A 174 90.61 92.29 -41.22
N GLU A 175 91.40 92.44 -40.15
CA GLU A 175 92.34 93.57 -39.99
C GLU A 175 93.50 93.56 -41.00
N PHE A 176 93.94 92.38 -41.44
CA PHE A 176 95.01 92.22 -42.43
C PHE A 176 94.48 92.26 -43.87
N GLU A 177 93.22 91.87 -44.09
CA GLU A 177 92.61 91.80 -45.42
C GLU A 177 92.00 93.15 -45.88
N MET A 178 91.60 94.03 -44.95
CA MET A 178 91.09 95.39 -45.27
C MET A 178 92.06 96.29 -46.05
N MET A 179 93.37 96.03 -45.96
CA MET A 179 94.39 96.80 -46.68
C MET A 179 94.57 96.32 -48.14
N ASP A 180 94.26 95.06 -48.43
CA ASP A 180 94.40 94.45 -49.75
C ASP A 180 93.06 94.42 -50.54
N GLU A 181 91.92 94.60 -49.86
CA GLU A 181 90.58 94.53 -50.44
C GLU A 181 90.09 95.81 -51.14
N ILE A 182 90.61 97.00 -50.79
CA ILE A 182 90.19 98.26 -51.45
C ILE A 182 90.43 98.22 -52.97
N TYR A 183 91.45 97.49 -53.42
CA TYR A 183 91.81 97.40 -54.83
C TYR A 183 91.18 96.20 -55.56
N LYS A 184 90.79 95.14 -54.84
CA LYS A 184 90.12 93.95 -55.40
C LYS A 184 88.58 94.05 -55.39
N ASN A 185 87.99 94.86 -54.51
CA ASN A 185 86.53 94.98 -54.33
C ASN A 185 85.79 95.48 -55.59
N TYR A 186 86.39 96.37 -56.37
CA TYR A 186 85.74 96.91 -57.58
C TYR A 186 85.52 95.86 -58.69
N ILE A 187 86.36 94.82 -58.76
CA ILE A 187 86.25 93.75 -59.76
C ILE A 187 85.48 92.55 -59.20
N ALA A 188 85.58 92.29 -57.89
CA ALA A 188 84.91 91.20 -57.21
C ALA A 188 83.39 91.43 -57.05
N GLU A 189 82.92 92.66 -56.81
CA GLU A 189 81.49 92.95 -56.60
C GLU A 189 80.59 92.48 -57.76
N ARG A 190 81.06 92.62 -59.00
CA ARG A 190 80.29 92.22 -60.20
C ARG A 190 80.15 90.69 -60.33
N TYR A 191 81.22 89.94 -60.06
CA TYR A 191 81.17 88.46 -60.09
C TYR A 191 80.46 87.89 -58.85
N ILE A 192 80.61 88.53 -57.69
CA ILE A 192 79.93 88.18 -56.43
C ILE A 192 78.42 88.35 -56.57
N CYS A 193 77.94 89.44 -57.18
CA CYS A 193 76.50 89.65 -57.40
C CYS A 193 75.89 88.55 -58.28
N ASN A 194 76.56 88.16 -59.37
CA ASN A 194 76.05 87.13 -60.27
C ASN A 194 76.05 85.73 -59.61
N HIS A 195 77.12 85.37 -58.92
CA HIS A 195 77.23 84.11 -58.20
C HIS A 195 76.31 84.05 -56.96
N LYS A 196 76.04 85.17 -56.29
CA LYS A 196 75.01 85.25 -55.24
C LYS A 196 73.62 84.96 -55.82
N PHE A 197 73.30 85.50 -57.00
CA PHE A 197 72.01 85.26 -57.64
C PHE A 197 71.83 83.80 -58.07
N GLU A 198 72.86 83.16 -58.64
CA GLU A 198 72.80 81.73 -58.95
C GLU A 198 72.67 80.86 -57.69
N LYS A 199 73.39 81.17 -56.61
CA LYS A 199 73.22 80.47 -55.33
C LYS A 199 71.82 80.61 -54.75
N PHE A 200 71.22 81.80 -54.79
CA PHE A 200 69.84 81.97 -54.35
C PHE A 200 68.87 81.14 -55.20
N LYS A 201 69.08 81.10 -56.52
CA LYS A 201 68.25 80.28 -57.42
C LYS A 201 68.41 78.79 -57.14
N GLU A 202 69.63 78.29 -56.95
CA GLU A 202 69.90 76.89 -56.61
C GLU A 202 69.34 76.53 -55.23
N GLU A 203 69.51 77.39 -54.22
CA GLU A 203 68.93 77.18 -52.90
C GLU A 203 67.40 77.16 -52.94
N ASP A 204 66.77 78.03 -53.73
CA ASP A 204 65.33 78.05 -53.91
C ASP A 204 64.83 76.84 -54.72
N ASP A 205 65.57 76.38 -55.73
CA ASP A 205 65.29 75.16 -56.46
C ASP A 205 65.43 73.92 -55.55
N ILE A 206 66.44 73.88 -54.68
CA ILE A 206 66.61 72.81 -53.68
C ILE A 206 65.48 72.84 -52.66
N LYS A 207 65.12 74.02 -52.12
CA LYS A 207 64.01 74.18 -51.19
C LYS A 207 62.69 73.78 -51.85
N PHE A 208 62.42 74.22 -53.07
CA PHE A 208 61.21 73.90 -53.83
C PHE A 208 61.12 72.41 -54.12
N ASN A 209 62.21 71.78 -54.59
CA ASN A 209 62.25 70.34 -54.81
C ASN A 209 62.10 69.54 -53.50
N SER A 210 62.69 70.01 -52.40
CA SER A 210 62.52 69.38 -51.08
C SER A 210 61.08 69.45 -50.58
N LEU A 211 60.40 70.59 -50.77
CA LEU A 211 58.99 70.79 -50.42
C LEU A 211 58.07 69.95 -51.31
N ILE A 212 58.33 69.87 -52.61
CA ILE A 212 57.60 68.98 -53.52
C ILE A 212 57.76 67.53 -53.10
N ASN A 213 58.98 67.09 -52.78
CA ASN A 213 59.22 65.72 -52.36
C ASN A 213 58.59 65.41 -51.00
N ALA A 214 58.62 66.35 -50.06
CA ALA A 214 57.92 66.22 -48.77
C ALA A 214 56.41 66.12 -48.97
N ASN A 215 55.80 67.00 -49.79
CA ASN A 215 54.37 66.95 -50.09
C ASN A 215 53.98 65.66 -50.83
N LYS A 216 54.80 65.17 -51.78
CA LYS A 216 54.57 63.88 -52.44
C LYS A 216 54.60 62.71 -51.45
N LYS A 217 55.54 62.72 -50.49
CA LYS A 217 55.60 61.70 -49.43
C LYS A 217 54.36 61.73 -48.55
N ILE A 218 53.93 62.91 -48.08
CA ILE A 218 52.72 63.07 -47.27
C ILE A 218 51.47 62.61 -48.05
N LEU A 219 51.37 62.94 -49.33
CA LEU A 219 50.27 62.50 -50.18
C LEU A 219 50.26 60.97 -50.37
N ASN A 220 51.43 60.36 -50.59
CA ASN A 220 51.57 58.91 -50.72
C ASN A 220 51.24 58.20 -49.40
N GLU A 221 51.74 58.69 -48.25
CA GLU A 221 51.42 58.16 -46.93
C GLU A 221 49.91 58.27 -46.62
N ALA A 222 49.27 59.39 -46.98
CA ALA A 222 47.82 59.55 -46.85
C ALA A 222 47.05 58.58 -47.76
N SER A 223 47.53 58.36 -48.99
CA SER A 223 46.95 57.39 -49.94
C SER A 223 47.10 55.95 -49.45
N GLU A 224 48.27 55.58 -48.93
CA GLU A 224 48.53 54.27 -48.32
C GLU A 224 47.65 54.05 -47.09
N ASN A 225 47.52 55.05 -46.21
CA ASN A 225 46.62 55.00 -45.06
C ASN A 225 45.17 54.80 -45.51
N TYR A 226 44.71 55.56 -46.51
CA TYR A 226 43.36 55.43 -47.07
C TYR A 226 43.11 54.03 -47.66
N ASN A 227 44.03 53.49 -48.45
CA ASN A 227 43.94 52.14 -48.99
C ASN A 227 43.95 51.08 -47.88
N SER A 228 44.79 51.24 -46.84
CA SER A 228 44.81 50.33 -45.69
C SER A 228 43.49 50.31 -44.94
N VAL A 229 42.81 51.47 -44.87
CA VAL A 229 41.50 51.61 -44.23
C VAL A 229 40.42 50.94 -45.08
N ILE A 230 40.45 51.13 -46.41
CA ILE A 230 39.55 50.42 -47.34
C ILE A 230 39.72 48.90 -47.20
N ASP A 231 40.95 48.38 -47.23
CA ASP A 231 41.22 46.95 -47.10
C ASP A 231 40.69 46.38 -45.78
N LYS A 232 40.84 47.13 -44.68
CA LYS A 232 40.27 46.77 -43.37
C LYS A 232 38.75 46.77 -43.41
N TYR A 233 38.10 47.76 -44.04
CA TYR A 233 36.65 47.80 -44.22
C TYR A 233 36.14 46.63 -45.06
N GLU A 234 36.80 46.30 -46.16
CA GLU A 234 36.42 45.14 -46.98
C GLU A 234 36.56 43.82 -46.25
N LYS A 235 37.66 43.63 -45.50
CA LYS A 235 37.86 42.44 -44.65
C LYS A 235 36.77 42.34 -43.59
N ASN A 236 36.47 43.45 -42.89
CA ASN A 236 35.40 43.48 -41.89
C ASN A 236 34.03 43.20 -42.51
N LYS A 237 33.73 43.74 -43.70
CA LYS A 237 32.49 43.47 -44.42
C LYS A 237 32.35 41.99 -44.79
N LYS A 238 33.42 41.36 -45.30
CA LYS A 238 33.43 39.92 -45.61
C LYS A 238 33.25 39.07 -44.35
N ASN A 239 33.93 39.43 -43.26
CA ASN A 239 33.78 38.75 -41.97
C ASN A 239 32.36 38.88 -41.42
N MET A 240 31.75 40.07 -41.49
CA MET A 240 30.38 40.32 -41.07
C MET A 240 29.40 39.44 -41.86
N LEU A 241 29.53 39.40 -43.20
CA LEU A 241 28.70 38.53 -44.05
C LEU A 241 28.88 37.04 -43.74
N SER A 242 30.10 36.59 -43.40
CA SER A 242 30.32 35.20 -42.99
C SER A 242 29.64 34.88 -41.67
N LYS A 243 29.65 35.82 -40.72
CA LYS A 243 29.00 35.68 -39.42
C LYS A 243 27.48 35.75 -39.53
N GLU A 244 26.96 36.60 -40.40
CA GLU A 244 25.52 36.67 -40.70
C GLU A 244 25.00 35.34 -41.28
N LYS A 245 25.77 34.70 -42.18
CA LYS A 245 25.45 33.36 -42.69
C LYS A 245 25.48 32.30 -41.59
N GLU A 246 26.52 32.32 -40.74
CA GLU A 246 26.64 31.38 -39.62
C GLU A 246 25.47 31.53 -38.63
N VAL A 247 25.07 32.76 -38.32
CA VAL A 247 23.88 33.05 -37.51
C VAL A 247 22.61 32.49 -38.16
N HIS A 248 22.42 32.73 -39.45
CA HIS A 248 21.25 32.20 -40.17
C HIS A 248 21.21 30.67 -40.19
N GLU A 249 22.35 30.00 -40.35
CA GLU A 249 22.42 28.53 -40.24
C GLU A 249 22.08 28.02 -38.84
N LEU A 250 22.49 28.75 -37.79
CA LEU A 250 22.14 28.42 -36.41
C LEU A 250 20.65 28.65 -36.14
N GLU A 251 20.06 29.72 -36.66
CA GLU A 251 18.61 29.97 -36.59
C GLU A 251 17.82 28.82 -37.22
N LEU A 252 18.20 28.38 -38.42
CA LEU A 252 17.58 27.24 -39.10
C LEU A 252 17.73 25.94 -38.29
N LYS A 253 18.88 25.70 -37.67
CA LYS A 253 19.08 24.55 -36.76
C LYS A 253 18.16 24.65 -35.54
N ILE A 254 18.07 25.83 -34.92
CA ILE A 254 17.20 26.07 -33.77
C ILE A 254 15.75 25.81 -34.14
N ASP A 255 15.28 26.31 -35.28
CA ASP A 255 13.89 26.12 -35.70
C ASP A 255 13.58 24.66 -36.05
N ASN A 256 14.53 23.93 -36.65
CA ASN A 256 14.41 22.49 -36.84
C ASN A 256 14.32 21.74 -35.49
N TRP A 257 15.13 22.11 -34.50
CA TRP A 257 15.04 21.53 -33.16
C TRP A 257 13.73 21.87 -32.45
N LYS A 258 13.23 23.11 -32.57
CA LYS A 258 11.91 23.49 -32.05
C LYS A 258 10.81 22.61 -32.66
N LEU A 259 10.84 22.41 -33.98
CA LEU A 259 9.85 21.59 -34.68
C LEU A 259 9.93 20.12 -34.26
N LYS A 260 11.14 19.56 -34.10
CA LYS A 260 11.34 18.21 -33.56
C LYS A 260 10.79 18.07 -32.14
N LEU A 261 11.10 19.04 -31.27
CA LEU A 261 10.60 19.05 -29.89
C LEU A 261 9.07 19.13 -29.85
N GLU A 262 8.47 19.99 -30.66
CA GLU A 262 7.01 20.12 -30.75
C GLU A 262 6.35 18.82 -31.23
N ASN A 263 6.96 18.14 -32.20
CA ASN A 263 6.50 16.83 -32.66
C ASN A 263 6.62 15.76 -31.57
N GLU A 264 7.74 15.71 -30.84
CA GLU A 264 7.92 14.78 -29.72
C GLU A 264 6.88 15.04 -28.62
N ILE A 265 6.63 16.30 -28.26
CA ILE A 265 5.59 16.67 -27.28
C ILE A 265 4.23 16.15 -27.74
N LYS A 266 3.83 16.38 -29.00
CA LYS A 266 2.56 15.88 -29.56
C LYS A 266 2.48 14.35 -29.52
N ILE A 267 3.57 13.64 -29.83
CA ILE A 267 3.61 12.17 -29.76
C ILE A 267 3.42 11.70 -28.32
N TYR A 268 4.10 12.32 -27.34
CA TYR A 268 3.95 11.98 -25.93
C TYR A 268 2.54 12.28 -25.41
N GLU A 269 1.94 13.40 -25.80
CA GLU A 269 0.56 13.73 -25.45
C GLU A 269 -0.42 12.68 -25.97
N ILE A 270 -0.30 12.28 -27.24
CA ILE A 270 -1.12 11.22 -27.85
C ILE A 270 -0.92 9.88 -27.12
N GLN A 271 0.32 9.54 -26.78
CA GLN A 271 0.62 8.29 -26.06
C GLN A 271 0.04 8.29 -24.65
N ILE A 272 0.18 9.40 -23.91
CA ILE A 272 -0.39 9.57 -22.57
C ILE A 272 -1.91 9.46 -22.65
N GLU A 273 -2.54 10.10 -23.62
CA GLU A 273 -4.00 10.07 -23.77
C GLU A 273 -4.51 8.67 -24.12
N ARG A 274 -3.79 7.95 -25.00
CA ARG A 274 -4.07 6.53 -25.28
C ARG A 274 -3.99 5.66 -24.03
N LEU A 275 -2.91 5.78 -23.25
CA LEU A 275 -2.72 5.01 -22.02
C LEU A 275 -3.78 5.36 -20.95
N ARG A 276 -4.20 6.63 -20.87
CA ARG A 276 -5.32 7.05 -20.01
C ARG A 276 -6.62 6.40 -20.44
N ASN A 277 -6.90 6.34 -21.73
CA ASN A 277 -8.10 5.68 -22.27
C ASN A 277 -8.09 4.17 -22.03
N GLU A 278 -6.96 3.50 -22.23
CA GLU A 278 -6.83 2.06 -21.91
C GLU A 278 -7.03 1.80 -20.41
N LYS A 279 -6.45 2.65 -19.55
CA LYS A 279 -6.65 2.58 -18.09
C LYS A 279 -8.11 2.76 -17.70
N THR A 280 -8.82 3.75 -18.27
CA THR A 280 -10.24 3.98 -17.93
C THR A 280 -11.13 2.84 -18.43
N GLN A 281 -10.86 2.27 -19.61
CA GLN A 281 -11.54 1.08 -20.11
C GLN A 281 -11.33 -0.13 -19.19
N LEU A 282 -10.08 -0.41 -18.78
CA LEU A 282 -9.78 -1.49 -17.82
C LEU A 282 -10.48 -1.29 -16.48
N LEU A 283 -10.50 -0.07 -15.95
CA LEU A 283 -11.24 0.24 -14.72
C LEU A 283 -12.75 0.00 -14.86
N ASN A 284 -13.32 0.33 -16.02
CA ASN A 284 -14.73 0.07 -16.30
C ASN A 284 -15.01 -1.45 -16.40
N HIS A 285 -14.14 -2.22 -17.06
CA HIS A 285 -14.23 -3.67 -17.08
C HIS A 285 -14.13 -4.28 -15.68
N ILE A 286 -13.20 -3.81 -14.84
CA ILE A 286 -13.09 -4.26 -13.44
C ILE A 286 -14.37 -3.95 -12.65
N ARG A 287 -14.95 -2.76 -12.82
CA ARG A 287 -16.22 -2.41 -12.16
C ARG A 287 -17.36 -3.32 -12.62
N ALA A 288 -17.48 -3.57 -13.92
CA ALA A 288 -18.49 -4.47 -14.47
C ALA A 288 -18.34 -5.90 -13.93
N ILE A 289 -17.13 -6.45 -13.91
CA ILE A 289 -16.84 -7.77 -13.34
C ILE A 289 -17.18 -7.81 -11.85
N LYS A 290 -16.83 -6.78 -11.08
CA LYS A 290 -17.19 -6.70 -9.65
C LYS A 290 -18.71 -6.70 -9.44
N MET A 291 -19.47 -5.97 -10.27
CA MET A 291 -20.93 -5.99 -10.22
C MET A 291 -21.50 -7.37 -10.55
N ILE A 292 -20.99 -8.03 -11.59
CA ILE A 292 -21.39 -9.40 -11.96
C ILE A 292 -21.11 -10.37 -10.79
N LEU A 293 -19.92 -10.29 -10.19
CA LEU A 293 -19.53 -11.15 -9.07
C LEU A 293 -20.41 -10.91 -7.84
N GLN A 294 -20.75 -9.65 -7.53
CA GLN A 294 -21.68 -9.33 -6.45
C GLN A 294 -23.08 -9.88 -6.71
N LYS A 295 -23.57 -9.76 -7.94
CA LYS A 295 -24.88 -10.31 -8.34
C LYS A 295 -24.89 -11.83 -8.25
N LEU A 296 -23.83 -12.51 -8.67
CA LEU A 296 -23.70 -13.95 -8.59
C LEU A 296 -23.65 -14.42 -7.12
N LYS A 297 -22.83 -13.77 -6.28
CA LYS A 297 -22.77 -14.04 -4.84
C LYS A 297 -24.13 -13.84 -4.15
N TYR A 298 -24.88 -12.81 -4.54
CA TYR A 298 -26.23 -12.58 -4.02
C TYR A 298 -27.20 -13.68 -4.47
N ASN A 299 -27.17 -14.07 -5.75
CA ASN A 299 -28.02 -15.13 -6.29
C ASN A 299 -27.74 -16.48 -5.62
N ASP A 300 -26.47 -16.88 -5.49
CA ASP A 300 -26.08 -18.12 -4.82
C ASP A 300 -26.50 -18.12 -3.36
N LYS A 301 -26.34 -16.98 -2.66
CA LYS A 301 -26.83 -16.82 -1.28
C LYS A 301 -28.35 -17.01 -1.22
N GLN A 302 -29.10 -16.39 -2.13
CA GLN A 302 -30.56 -16.52 -2.18
C GLN A 302 -30.98 -17.95 -2.46
N ARG A 303 -30.37 -18.61 -3.45
CA ARG A 303 -30.63 -20.01 -3.78
C ARG A 303 -30.34 -20.95 -2.61
N LEU A 304 -29.26 -20.69 -1.86
CA LEU A 304 -28.93 -21.46 -0.66
C LEU A 304 -29.98 -21.26 0.44
N ILE A 305 -30.44 -20.03 0.64
CA ILE A 305 -31.53 -19.72 1.59
C ILE A 305 -32.79 -20.48 1.16
N ASP A 306 -33.19 -20.40 -0.11
CA ASP A 306 -34.41 -21.03 -0.62
C ASP A 306 -34.36 -22.56 -0.46
N ILE A 307 -33.23 -23.20 -0.78
CA ILE A 307 -33.03 -24.65 -0.59
C ILE A 307 -33.09 -25.01 0.91
N THR A 308 -32.45 -24.23 1.77
CA THR A 308 -32.43 -24.47 3.21
C THR A 308 -33.83 -24.31 3.83
N VAL A 309 -34.56 -23.27 3.42
CA VAL A 309 -35.94 -23.04 3.88
C VAL A 309 -36.86 -24.14 3.37
N ASN A 310 -36.78 -24.52 2.10
CA ASN A 310 -37.63 -25.59 1.56
C ASN A 310 -37.34 -26.94 2.18
N SER A 311 -36.06 -27.30 2.36
CA SER A 311 -35.68 -28.54 3.04
C SER A 311 -36.14 -28.55 4.51
N SER A 312 -35.96 -27.46 5.25
CA SER A 312 -36.47 -27.37 6.64
C SER A 312 -37.99 -27.51 6.72
N LYS A 313 -38.75 -26.89 5.80
CA LYS A 313 -40.20 -27.08 5.72
C LYS A 313 -40.58 -28.53 5.45
N CYS A 314 -39.92 -29.19 4.49
CA CYS A 314 -40.16 -30.60 4.20
C CYS A 314 -39.82 -31.50 5.40
N ILE A 315 -38.69 -31.23 6.08
CA ILE A 315 -38.29 -31.95 7.30
C ILE A 315 -39.38 -31.79 8.37
N ASN A 316 -39.82 -30.56 8.65
CA ASN A 316 -40.86 -30.31 9.64
C ASN A 316 -42.18 -31.03 9.30
N MET A 317 -42.62 -31.02 8.03
CA MET A 317 -43.80 -31.76 7.61
C MET A 317 -43.65 -33.28 7.77
N LEU A 318 -42.46 -33.82 7.48
CA LEU A 318 -42.16 -35.23 7.70
C LEU A 318 -42.11 -35.58 9.19
N GLU A 319 -41.54 -34.72 10.02
CA GLU A 319 -41.54 -34.88 11.48
C GLU A 319 -42.97 -34.83 12.05
N GLU A 320 -43.81 -33.90 11.60
CA GLU A 320 -45.23 -33.85 11.98
C GLU A 320 -45.97 -35.14 11.59
N ASN A 321 -45.75 -35.64 10.38
CA ASN A 321 -46.31 -36.91 9.93
C ASN A 321 -45.79 -38.11 10.74
N LEU A 322 -44.51 -38.13 11.10
CA LEU A 322 -43.93 -39.14 11.98
C LEU A 322 -44.56 -39.08 13.38
N VAL A 323 -44.78 -37.89 13.93
CA VAL A 323 -45.48 -37.70 15.21
C VAL A 323 -46.91 -38.22 15.12
N LEU A 324 -47.64 -37.93 14.03
CA LEU A 324 -48.99 -38.46 13.81
C LEU A 324 -49.01 -39.98 13.66
N ALA A 325 -48.10 -40.55 12.89
CA ALA A 325 -47.95 -41.99 12.74
C ALA A 325 -47.64 -42.67 14.08
N ASN A 326 -46.71 -42.11 14.86
CA ASN A 326 -46.38 -42.60 16.20
C ASN A 326 -47.57 -42.48 17.17
N LYS A 327 -48.36 -41.40 17.11
CA LYS A 327 -49.59 -41.26 17.88
C LYS A 327 -50.61 -42.34 17.52
N LEU A 328 -50.80 -42.61 16.23
CA LEU A 328 -51.73 -43.63 15.75
C LEU A 328 -51.27 -45.03 16.16
N ILE A 329 -49.99 -45.35 15.98
CA ILE A 329 -49.40 -46.62 16.43
C ILE A 329 -49.57 -46.79 17.94
N ASN A 330 -49.28 -45.74 18.73
CA ASN A 330 -49.46 -45.79 20.18
C ASN A 330 -50.92 -45.97 20.59
N ALA A 331 -51.85 -45.26 19.95
CA ALA A 331 -53.29 -45.42 20.18
C ALA A 331 -53.75 -46.84 19.83
N ASN A 332 -53.31 -47.39 18.69
CA ASN A 332 -53.60 -48.75 18.28
C ASN A 332 -53.03 -49.77 19.27
N ASN A 333 -51.79 -49.61 19.70
CA ASN A 333 -51.17 -50.48 20.71
C ASN A 333 -51.95 -50.45 22.03
N MET A 334 -52.44 -49.28 22.47
CA MET A 334 -53.28 -49.16 23.66
C MET A 334 -54.64 -49.82 23.47
N CYS A 335 -55.29 -49.66 22.32
CA CYS A 335 -56.55 -50.35 22.00
C CYS A 335 -56.37 -51.87 21.95
N ARG A 336 -55.29 -52.36 21.33
CA ARG A 336 -54.96 -53.79 21.20
C ARG A 336 -54.77 -54.48 22.56
N ARG A 337 -54.42 -53.76 23.62
CA ARG A 337 -54.37 -54.32 24.99
C ARG A 337 -55.75 -54.75 25.52
N TYR A 338 -56.83 -54.12 25.05
CA TYR A 338 -58.21 -54.43 25.46
C TYR A 338 -58.92 -55.40 24.51
N GLU A 339 -58.31 -55.74 23.36
CA GLU A 339 -58.84 -56.75 22.44
C GLU A 339 -58.64 -58.17 22.99
N THR A 340 -59.58 -59.07 22.67
CA THR A 340 -59.46 -60.49 23.05
C THR A 340 -58.44 -61.20 22.15
N GLU A 341 -57.86 -62.32 22.63
CA GLU A 341 -56.90 -63.11 21.82
C GLU A 341 -57.49 -63.58 20.48
N ARG A 342 -58.80 -63.87 20.43
CA ARG A 342 -59.49 -64.23 19.18
C ARG A 342 -59.44 -63.08 18.16
N GLU A 343 -59.62 -61.84 18.58
CA GLU A 343 -59.63 -60.69 17.69
C GLU A 343 -58.23 -60.25 17.28
N LYS A 344 -57.24 -60.39 18.19
CA LYS A 344 -55.82 -60.16 17.88
C LYS A 344 -55.31 -61.07 16.76
N ILE A 345 -55.78 -62.34 16.72
CA ILE A 345 -55.39 -63.32 15.71
C ILE A 345 -56.18 -63.09 14.40
N VAL A 346 -57.50 -62.90 14.48
CA VAL A 346 -58.37 -62.69 13.30
C VAL A 346 -58.04 -61.38 12.56
N SER A 347 -57.61 -60.34 13.27
CA SER A 347 -57.05 -59.11 12.70
C SER A 347 -55.93 -59.35 11.69
N SER A 348 -55.22 -60.47 11.79
CA SER A 348 -54.00 -60.75 11.02
C SER A 348 -54.27 -61.61 9.79
N LEU A 349 -55.43 -62.29 9.73
CA LEU A 349 -55.69 -63.37 8.77
C LEU A 349 -56.40 -62.91 7.49
N GLU A 350 -57.14 -61.80 7.52
CA GLU A 350 -57.87 -61.30 6.34
C GLU A 350 -56.99 -60.53 5.34
N VAL A 351 -55.74 -60.19 5.68
CA VAL A 351 -54.86 -59.39 4.80
C VAL A 351 -54.14 -60.26 3.75
N THR A 352 -54.00 -61.57 3.97
CA THR A 352 -53.19 -62.46 3.11
C THR A 352 -53.91 -62.99 1.86
N HIS A 353 -55.16 -62.58 1.60
CA HIS A 353 -55.94 -63.08 0.45
C HIS A 353 -55.94 -62.19 -0.81
N LEU A 354 -55.15 -61.11 -0.85
CA LEU A 354 -55.15 -60.17 -1.98
C LEU A 354 -53.77 -59.93 -2.61
N GLU A 355 -52.92 -60.96 -2.65
CA GLU A 355 -51.69 -60.93 -3.45
C GLU A 355 -51.66 -62.13 -4.40
N ASN A 356 -52.11 -61.89 -5.63
CA ASN A 356 -51.84 -62.58 -6.91
C ASN A 356 -52.74 -61.84 -7.91
N GLU A 357 -52.24 -60.92 -8.75
CA GLU A 357 -51.53 -61.21 -9.99
C GLU A 357 -50.72 -59.98 -10.43
N ALA A 358 -49.48 -60.23 -10.86
CA ALA A 358 -48.60 -59.25 -11.48
C ALA A 358 -48.45 -59.53 -12.99
N ASN A 359 -48.31 -58.44 -13.77
CA ASN A 359 -47.60 -58.25 -15.07
C ASN A 359 -48.47 -57.66 -16.20
N PRO A 360 -47.89 -57.07 -17.27
CA PRO A 360 -46.92 -55.96 -17.32
C PRO A 360 -47.21 -54.91 -18.44
N LEU A 361 -46.58 -53.71 -18.34
CA LEU A 361 -46.10 -52.81 -19.43
C LEU A 361 -47.06 -52.16 -20.48
N GLN A 362 -46.96 -50.81 -20.56
CA GLN A 362 -46.98 -49.85 -21.72
C GLN A 362 -47.94 -48.66 -21.50
N VAL A 363 -47.45 -47.48 -21.11
CA VAL A 363 -47.15 -46.28 -21.94
C VAL A 363 -48.37 -45.72 -22.69
N GLU A 364 -49.03 -44.70 -22.12
CA GLU A 364 -49.55 -43.46 -22.77
C GLU A 364 -50.33 -42.62 -21.73
N GLN A 365 -49.78 -41.48 -21.28
CA GLN A 365 -50.28 -40.75 -20.10
C GLN A 365 -50.73 -39.32 -20.42
N GLU A 366 -52.05 -39.12 -20.42
CA GLU A 366 -52.67 -37.87 -19.94
C GLU A 366 -54.12 -38.12 -19.41
N GLU A 367 -54.85 -39.13 -19.89
CA GLU A 367 -56.20 -39.49 -19.37
C GLU A 367 -56.19 -40.54 -18.22
N GLU A 368 -55.12 -41.32 -18.04
CA GLU A 368 -55.01 -42.35 -16.99
C GLU A 368 -54.85 -41.82 -15.56
N LEU A 369 -54.47 -40.55 -15.37
CA LEU A 369 -54.25 -39.99 -14.03
C LEU A 369 -55.55 -39.94 -13.21
N MET A 370 -56.69 -39.66 -13.84
CA MET A 370 -57.99 -39.60 -13.16
C MET A 370 -58.52 -40.99 -12.78
N ILE A 371 -58.37 -41.98 -13.65
CA ILE A 371 -58.80 -43.38 -13.40
C ILE A 371 -57.88 -44.06 -12.37
N CYS A 372 -56.57 -43.78 -12.42
CA CYS A 372 -55.61 -44.27 -11.44
C CYS A 372 -55.83 -43.63 -10.05
N MET A 373 -56.24 -42.36 -9.99
CA MET A 373 -56.62 -41.68 -8.73
C MET A 373 -57.92 -42.24 -8.13
N GLN A 374 -58.93 -42.56 -8.96
CA GLN A 374 -60.17 -43.19 -8.49
C GLN A 374 -59.94 -44.61 -7.97
N LYS A 375 -59.17 -45.45 -8.69
CA LYS A 375 -58.79 -46.78 -8.22
C LYS A 375 -57.98 -46.73 -6.91
N LYS A 376 -57.02 -45.81 -6.79
CA LYS A 376 -56.27 -45.58 -5.53
C LYS A 376 -57.16 -45.14 -4.36
N ASN A 377 -58.24 -44.41 -4.62
CA ASN A 377 -59.18 -44.00 -3.59
C ASN A 377 -60.11 -45.15 -3.16
N GLU A 378 -60.55 -46.00 -4.09
CA GLU A 378 -61.29 -47.23 -3.77
C GLU A 378 -60.46 -48.22 -2.96
N ASP A 379 -59.18 -48.39 -3.30
CA ASP A 379 -58.28 -49.28 -2.57
C ASP A 379 -57.95 -48.74 -1.16
N ARG A 380 -57.88 -47.41 -0.98
CA ARG A 380 -57.78 -46.78 0.35
C ARG A 380 -59.05 -46.97 1.18
N ALA A 381 -60.23 -46.94 0.56
CA ALA A 381 -61.49 -47.15 1.26
C ALA A 381 -61.63 -48.61 1.73
N LYS A 382 -61.22 -49.59 0.89
CA LYS A 382 -61.16 -51.01 1.24
C LYS A 382 -60.19 -51.28 2.40
N LEU A 383 -59.09 -50.55 2.50
CA LEU A 383 -58.12 -50.69 3.59
C LEU A 383 -58.71 -50.39 4.98
N LEU A 384 -59.70 -49.48 5.05
CA LEU A 384 -60.41 -49.15 6.29
C LEU A 384 -61.61 -50.07 6.56
N GLU A 385 -62.04 -50.87 5.59
CA GLU A 385 -63.20 -51.75 5.73
C GLU A 385 -62.99 -52.78 6.86
N ASN A 386 -61.80 -53.38 6.93
CA ASN A 386 -61.44 -54.32 8.01
C ASN A 386 -61.43 -53.65 9.39
N PHE A 387 -61.01 -52.38 9.46
CA PHE A 387 -61.08 -51.60 10.70
C PHE A 387 -62.53 -51.37 11.13
N PHE A 388 -63.42 -50.99 10.21
CA PHE A 388 -64.83 -50.81 10.51
C PHE A 388 -65.55 -52.12 10.87
N ARG A 389 -65.23 -53.23 10.20
CA ARG A 389 -65.73 -54.57 10.59
C ARG A 389 -65.34 -54.91 12.02
N ARG A 390 -64.08 -54.71 12.40
CA ARG A 390 -63.61 -54.92 13.79
C ARG A 390 -64.35 -54.04 14.78
N LYS A 391 -64.48 -52.75 14.48
CA LYS A 391 -65.21 -51.80 15.33
C LYS A 391 -66.67 -52.23 15.52
N ASN A 392 -67.35 -52.63 14.45
CA ASN A 392 -68.75 -53.07 14.49
C ASN A 392 -68.91 -54.34 15.32
N LYS A 393 -67.98 -55.31 15.19
CA LYS A 393 -67.98 -56.51 16.02
C LYS A 393 -67.85 -56.18 17.51
N ALA A 394 -66.89 -55.34 17.89
CA ALA A 394 -66.73 -54.90 19.27
C ALA A 394 -67.99 -54.19 19.81
N ILE A 395 -68.65 -53.38 18.98
CA ILE A 395 -69.93 -52.73 19.35
C ILE A 395 -71.03 -53.78 19.58
N LEU A 396 -71.15 -54.80 18.73
CA LEU A 396 -72.12 -55.88 18.90
C LEU A 396 -71.87 -56.68 20.18
N ASP A 397 -70.61 -57.00 20.48
CA ASP A 397 -70.24 -57.70 21.71
C ASP A 397 -70.57 -56.85 22.96
N ILE A 398 -70.31 -55.54 22.93
CA ILE A 398 -70.72 -54.61 24.00
C ILE A 398 -72.25 -54.61 24.17
N ILE A 399 -73.03 -54.62 23.08
CA ILE A 399 -74.49 -54.65 23.14
C ILE A 399 -74.99 -55.98 23.74
N LEU A 400 -74.39 -57.11 23.34
CA LEU A 400 -74.71 -58.43 23.89
C LEU A 400 -74.41 -58.49 25.39
N LEU A 401 -73.22 -58.07 25.81
CA LEU A 401 -72.84 -58.02 27.23
C LEU A 401 -73.78 -57.11 28.04
N LYS A 402 -74.20 -55.97 27.50
CA LYS A 402 -75.20 -55.10 28.14
C LYS A 402 -76.55 -55.78 28.30
N LYS A 403 -76.99 -56.55 27.29
CA LYS A 403 -78.25 -57.30 27.33
C LYS A 403 -78.20 -58.42 28.38
N GLU A 404 -77.12 -59.19 28.40
CA GLU A 404 -76.91 -60.24 29.41
C GLU A 404 -76.80 -59.66 30.81
N LEU A 405 -76.06 -58.57 31.01
CA LEU A 405 -75.98 -57.85 32.27
C LEU A 405 -77.37 -57.37 32.72
N HIS A 406 -78.19 -56.87 31.80
CA HIS A 406 -79.56 -56.49 32.13
C HIS A 406 -80.42 -57.70 32.54
N ILE A 407 -80.28 -58.84 31.85
CA ILE A 407 -80.99 -60.08 32.21
C ILE A 407 -80.53 -60.58 33.58
N LEU A 408 -79.22 -60.63 33.83
CA LEU A 408 -78.64 -61.03 35.10
C LEU A 408 -79.06 -60.09 36.23
N LYS A 409 -79.08 -58.77 36.00
CA LYS A 409 -79.62 -57.81 36.98
C LYS A 409 -81.09 -58.05 37.28
N ARG A 410 -81.90 -58.40 36.27
CA ARG A 410 -83.31 -58.74 36.47
C ARG A 410 -83.46 -60.04 37.26
N LYS A 411 -82.77 -61.12 36.86
CA LYS A 411 -82.76 -62.38 37.61
C LYS A 411 -82.23 -62.22 39.03
N ASN A 412 -81.21 -61.39 39.24
CA ASN A 412 -80.68 -61.13 40.57
C ASN A 412 -81.68 -60.34 41.42
N LYS A 413 -82.46 -59.43 40.81
CA LYS A 413 -83.62 -58.83 41.50
C LYS A 413 -84.68 -59.87 41.82
N GLU A 414 -85.03 -60.74 40.89
CA GLU A 414 -85.98 -61.85 41.13
C GLU A 414 -85.48 -62.81 42.21
N TYR A 415 -84.19 -63.14 42.24
CA TYR A 415 -83.59 -63.97 43.29
C TYR A 415 -83.55 -63.23 44.63
N ASN A 416 -83.24 -61.93 44.64
CA ASN A 416 -83.35 -61.14 45.86
C ASN A 416 -84.80 -61.10 46.35
N GLU A 417 -85.79 -60.97 45.47
CA GLU A 417 -87.21 -61.04 45.81
C GLU A 417 -87.60 -62.43 46.35
N ILE A 418 -87.09 -63.52 45.78
CA ILE A 418 -87.30 -64.89 46.28
C ILE A 418 -86.60 -65.10 47.63
N ILE A 419 -85.38 -64.59 47.80
CA ILE A 419 -84.65 -64.64 49.07
C ILE A 419 -85.41 -63.83 50.12
N ASP A 420 -85.89 -62.63 49.78
CA ASP A 420 -86.73 -61.82 50.65
C ASP A 420 -88.03 -62.58 51.02
N ASP A 421 -88.67 -63.25 50.07
CA ASP A 421 -89.86 -64.11 50.32
C ASP A 421 -89.54 -65.35 51.18
N MET A 422 -88.38 -65.98 51.00
CA MET A 422 -87.94 -67.11 51.83
C MET A 422 -87.54 -66.65 53.22
N ASP A 423 -86.84 -65.53 53.36
CA ASP A 423 -86.52 -64.90 54.65
C ASP A 423 -87.80 -64.46 55.35
N ASN A 424 -88.81 -64.00 54.62
CA ASN A 424 -90.15 -63.72 55.16
C ASN A 424 -90.92 -65.00 55.57
N LYS A 425 -90.63 -66.16 54.95
CA LYS A 425 -91.24 -67.46 55.32
C LYS A 425 -90.49 -68.17 56.46
N LEU A 426 -89.18 -68.00 56.56
CA LEU A 426 -88.32 -68.57 57.61
C LEU A 426 -88.25 -67.70 58.86
N ASN A 427 -88.24 -66.38 58.72
CA ASN A 427 -88.51 -65.47 59.82
C ASN A 427 -90.01 -65.27 59.93
N LEU A 428 -90.61 -65.72 61.03
CA LEU A 428 -91.93 -65.28 61.52
C LEU A 428 -91.90 -63.78 61.93
N ASN A 429 -91.34 -62.91 61.08
CA ASN A 429 -91.23 -61.48 61.27
C ASN A 429 -92.40 -60.76 60.59
N LYS A 430 -93.52 -60.72 61.31
CA LYS A 430 -94.57 -59.66 61.40
C LYS A 430 -95.11 -58.96 60.13
N LYS A 431 -94.78 -59.34 58.90
CA LYS A 431 -95.42 -58.85 57.66
C LYS A 431 -95.56 -59.94 56.59
N VAL A 432 -96.23 -61.04 56.94
CA VAL A 432 -96.63 -62.07 55.98
C VAL A 432 -98.16 -62.06 55.86
N ASN A 433 -98.68 -61.66 54.69
CA ASN A 433 -100.05 -61.94 54.30
C ASN A 433 -100.11 -63.39 53.83
N PHE A 434 -100.46 -64.30 54.73
CA PHE A 434 -100.67 -65.71 54.41
C PHE A 434 -101.81 -65.86 53.39
N LYS A 435 -101.57 -66.55 52.27
CA LYS A 435 -102.63 -67.04 51.37
C LYS A 435 -103.11 -68.41 51.88
N GLU A 436 -104.42 -68.64 51.86
CA GLU A 436 -105.19 -69.72 52.51
C GLU A 436 -104.85 -71.19 52.15
N GLY A 437 -103.74 -71.48 51.44
CA GLY A 437 -103.47 -72.81 50.88
C GLY A 437 -102.49 -73.73 51.63
N ASP A 438 -101.60 -73.19 52.48
CA ASP A 438 -100.35 -73.92 52.80
C ASP A 438 -100.29 -74.64 54.17
N PHE A 439 -101.36 -74.64 54.96
CA PHE A 439 -101.42 -75.45 56.20
C PHE A 439 -102.82 -76.01 56.48
N VAL A 440 -103.23 -77.04 55.74
CA VAL A 440 -104.31 -77.95 56.17
C VAL A 440 -103.74 -79.36 56.30
N ILE A 441 -103.43 -79.74 57.54
CA ILE A 441 -103.11 -81.11 57.94
C ILE A 441 -104.45 -81.80 58.28
N ARG A 442 -104.80 -82.87 57.56
CA ARG A 442 -105.93 -83.76 57.91
C ARG A 442 -105.62 -84.46 59.24
N SER A 443 -106.49 -84.30 60.23
CA SER A 443 -106.50 -85.14 61.43
C SER A 443 -107.40 -86.35 61.20
N ALA A 444 -106.88 -87.55 61.46
CA ALA A 444 -107.65 -88.78 61.53
C ALA A 444 -108.29 -88.92 62.90
N LEU A 445 -109.62 -88.80 62.96
CA LEU A 445 -110.58 -89.58 63.77
C LEU A 445 -112.00 -89.07 63.49
#